data_AF-A0A971LGM6-F1
#
_entry.id   AF-A0A971LGM6-F1
#
_cell.length_a   1.000
_cell.length_b   1.000
_cell.length_c   1.000
_cell.angle_alpha   90.00
_cell.angle_beta   90.00
_cell.angle_gamma   90.00
#
_symmetry.space_group_name_H-M   'P 1'
#
loop_
_entity.id
_entity.type
_entity.pdbx_description
1 polymer ?
#
loop_
_entity_poly.entity_id
_entity_poly.type
_entity_poly.pdbx_seq_one_letter_code
_entity_poly.pdbx_strand_id
1 'polypeptide(L)'
;LSSQVLGDKIKYAARSELNTIIDEHFNQIGEQPLESLLLSYYILMDVLIVASRMIEEYGGQPAEVIPETTRSEQLTAIASSRELLKDKILDILDRTLAYRDSRLGSRYADVIRRACSFIEENFNHTDLSLNQVASHVSLSNNHFCTVFAQEKGETFIEYLTRLRVNKASELLKSTQMLSSEIAYAVGYNDPHYFSYIFKKNVGMPPRDYRNQA
;
A
#
# COMPACT_ATOMS: atom_id res chain seq x y z
N LEU A 1 6.66 -12.97 28.08
CA LEU A 1 6.48 -12.93 26.61
C LEU A 1 7.01 -11.59 26.14
N SER A 2 7.95 -11.54 25.18
CA SER A 2 8.65 -10.29 24.85
C SER A 2 7.80 -9.37 23.97
N SER A 3 7.94 -8.09 24.24
CA SER A 3 7.44 -6.94 23.49
C SER A 3 7.59 -6.99 21.98
N GLN A 4 8.70 -7.57 21.55
CA GLN A 4 9.07 -7.75 20.17
C GLN A 4 8.01 -8.56 19.39
N VAL A 5 7.46 -9.60 20.01
CA VAL A 5 6.49 -10.49 19.35
C VAL A 5 5.16 -9.77 19.09
N LEU A 6 4.72 -8.91 20.02
CA LEU A 6 3.51 -8.13 19.84
C LEU A 6 3.72 -7.01 18.81
N GLY A 7 4.87 -6.35 18.84
CA GLY A 7 5.23 -5.32 17.85
C GLY A 7 5.30 -5.84 16.42
N ASP A 8 5.93 -7.01 16.20
CA ASP A 8 6.01 -7.61 14.87
C ASP A 8 4.63 -8.05 14.34
N LYS A 9 3.75 -8.56 15.22
CA LYS A 9 2.36 -8.89 14.86
C LYS A 9 1.56 -7.65 14.47
N ILE A 10 1.66 -6.57 15.24
CA ILE A 10 0.90 -5.34 15.01
C ILE A 10 1.38 -4.59 13.76
N LYS A 11 2.68 -4.65 13.46
CA LYS A 11 3.27 -3.96 12.30
C LYS A 11 2.57 -4.31 10.98
N TYR A 12 2.18 -5.56 10.81
CA TYR A 12 1.52 -6.06 9.60
C TYR A 12 0.04 -6.39 9.76
N ALA A 13 -0.53 -6.28 10.97
CA ALA A 13 -1.93 -6.58 11.23
C ALA A 13 -2.88 -5.56 10.58
N ALA A 14 -4.04 -6.04 10.12
CA ALA A 14 -5.16 -5.18 9.77
C ALA A 14 -5.85 -4.66 11.04
N ARG A 15 -6.45 -3.46 10.99
CA ARG A 15 -7.21 -2.90 12.13
C ARG A 15 -8.34 -3.84 12.60
N SER A 16 -8.95 -4.60 11.68
CA SER A 16 -9.99 -5.59 12.00
C SER A 16 -9.49 -6.75 12.86
N GLU A 17 -8.20 -7.05 12.84
CA GLU A 17 -7.61 -8.18 13.57
C GLU A 17 -7.15 -7.80 14.98
N LEU A 18 -7.16 -6.50 15.30
CA LEU A 18 -6.57 -5.96 16.53
C LEU A 18 -7.21 -6.56 17.78
N ASN A 19 -8.55 -6.63 17.83
CA ASN A 19 -9.26 -7.22 18.98
C ASN A 19 -8.85 -8.68 19.21
N THR A 20 -8.79 -9.49 18.15
CA THR A 20 -8.41 -10.90 18.22
C THR A 20 -6.97 -11.07 18.72
N ILE A 21 -6.02 -10.29 18.19
CA ILE A 21 -4.62 -10.34 18.59
C ILE A 21 -4.45 -10.00 20.08
N ILE A 22 -5.15 -8.97 20.56
CA ILE A 22 -5.08 -8.55 21.95
C ILE A 22 -5.78 -9.53 22.87
N ASP A 23 -6.93 -10.09 22.48
CA ASP A 23 -7.61 -11.14 23.23
C ASP A 23 -6.72 -12.37 23.43
N GLU A 24 -6.09 -12.86 22.36
CA GLU A 24 -5.16 -13.98 22.44
C GLU A 24 -3.97 -13.67 23.35
N HIS A 25 -3.41 -12.46 23.24
CA HIS A 25 -2.29 -12.03 24.06
C HIS A 25 -2.64 -11.97 25.55
N PHE A 26 -3.80 -11.39 25.88
CA PHE A 26 -4.29 -11.32 27.26
C PHE A 26 -4.68 -12.70 27.83
N ASN A 27 -5.19 -13.60 26.99
CA ASN A 27 -5.52 -14.97 27.41
C ASN A 27 -4.26 -15.82 27.68
N GLN A 28 -3.16 -15.58 26.94
CA GLN A 28 -1.87 -16.26 27.16
C GLN A 28 -1.17 -15.83 28.46
N ILE A 29 -1.39 -14.59 28.91
CA ILE A 29 -0.84 -14.08 30.17
C ILE A 29 -1.56 -14.71 31.38
N GLY A 30 -2.80 -15.18 31.22
CA GLY A 30 -3.62 -15.73 32.30
C GLY A 30 -4.24 -14.65 33.20
N GLU A 31 -5.19 -15.03 34.07
CA GLU A 31 -5.92 -14.07 34.92
C GLU A 31 -5.09 -13.59 36.13
N GLN A 32 -4.27 -14.46 36.72
CA GLN A 32 -3.54 -14.22 37.96
C GLN A 32 -2.43 -13.14 37.88
N PRO A 33 -1.65 -13.00 36.78
CA PRO A 33 -0.58 -12.00 36.70
C PRO A 33 -1.08 -10.54 36.58
N LEU A 34 -2.34 -10.33 36.20
CA LEU A 34 -2.95 -9.02 35.98
C LEU A 34 -3.47 -8.35 37.27
N GLU A 35 -3.37 -9.02 38.42
CA GLU A 35 -3.56 -8.40 39.74
C GLU A 35 -2.32 -7.60 40.19
N SER A 36 -1.17 -7.81 39.55
CA SER A 36 0.06 -7.07 39.83
C SER A 36 0.09 -5.77 39.03
N LEU A 37 -0.09 -4.64 39.72
CA LEU A 37 0.01 -3.30 39.15
C LEU A 37 1.31 -3.11 38.35
N LEU A 38 2.43 -3.69 38.82
CA LEU A 38 3.73 -3.63 38.17
C LEU A 38 3.71 -4.29 36.78
N LEU A 39 3.03 -5.43 36.64
CA LEU A 39 2.91 -6.11 35.34
C LEU A 39 2.01 -5.33 34.39
N SER A 40 0.89 -4.79 34.88
CA SER A 40 0.02 -3.91 34.11
C SER A 40 0.77 -2.69 33.58
N TYR A 41 1.62 -2.06 34.41
CA TYR A 41 2.51 -0.98 33.98
C TYR A 41 3.52 -1.43 32.93
N TYR A 42 4.14 -2.60 33.12
CA TYR A 42 5.10 -3.14 32.16
C TYR A 42 4.45 -3.34 30.78
N ILE A 43 3.29 -3.98 30.71
CA ILE A 43 2.57 -4.24 29.46
C ILE A 43 2.19 -2.91 28.78
N LEU A 44 1.66 -1.95 29.53
CA LEU A 44 1.27 -0.66 28.98
C LEU A 44 2.46 0.15 28.44
N MET A 45 3.55 0.22 29.21
CA MET A 45 4.79 0.89 28.78
C MET A 45 5.37 0.24 27.53
N ASP A 46 5.24 -1.07 27.44
CA ASP A 46 5.75 -1.81 26.32
C ASP A 46 4.97 -1.56 25.02
N VAL A 47 3.63 -1.62 25.11
CA VAL A 47 2.74 -1.19 24.02
C VAL A 47 3.03 0.25 23.61
N LEU A 48 3.30 1.13 24.57
CA LEU A 48 3.66 2.52 24.29
C LEU A 48 4.96 2.68 23.52
N ILE A 49 5.99 1.93 23.88
CA ILE A 49 7.28 1.93 23.19
C ILE A 49 7.10 1.43 21.75
N VAL A 50 6.36 0.34 21.56
CA VAL A 50 6.06 -0.21 20.23
C VAL A 50 5.30 0.81 19.38
N ALA A 51 4.22 1.37 19.92
CA ALA A 51 3.41 2.38 19.23
C ALA A 51 4.24 3.60 18.85
N SER A 52 5.04 4.13 19.79
CA SER A 52 5.88 5.31 19.57
C SER A 52 6.89 5.07 18.46
N ARG A 53 7.60 3.94 18.48
CA ARG A 53 8.55 3.57 17.42
C ARG A 53 7.88 3.45 16.06
N MET A 54 6.70 2.84 15.98
CA MET A 54 5.96 2.77 14.72
C MET A 54 5.58 4.16 14.22
N ILE A 55 5.04 5.02 15.08
CA ILE A 55 4.66 6.40 14.71
C ILE A 55 5.88 7.16 14.17
N GLU A 56 7.03 7.05 14.84
CA GLU A 56 8.29 7.66 14.41
C GLU A 56 8.82 7.07 13.08
N GLU A 57 8.71 5.75 12.87
CA GLU A 57 9.07 5.10 11.60
C GLU A 57 8.25 5.66 10.40
N TYR A 58 7.01 6.08 10.65
CA TYR A 58 6.14 6.75 9.67
C TYR A 58 6.20 8.29 9.75
N GLY A 59 7.22 8.84 10.42
CA GLY A 59 7.52 10.28 10.47
C GLY A 59 6.56 11.12 11.33
N GLY A 60 5.82 10.49 12.25
CA GLY A 60 4.95 11.17 13.19
C GLY A 60 5.59 11.45 14.54
N GLN A 61 4.94 12.30 15.34
CA GLN A 61 5.28 12.50 16.74
C GLN A 61 4.31 11.71 17.63
N PRO A 62 4.78 10.82 18.52
CA PRO A 62 3.90 10.04 19.39
C PRO A 62 2.92 10.89 20.21
N ALA A 63 3.35 12.05 20.70
CA ALA A 63 2.52 12.96 21.49
C ALA A 63 1.29 13.49 20.73
N GLU A 64 1.33 13.55 19.40
CA GLU A 64 0.18 14.00 18.57
C GLU A 64 -0.82 12.86 18.30
N VAL A 65 -0.33 11.63 18.17
CA VAL A 65 -1.14 10.46 17.79
C VAL A 65 -1.72 9.75 19.01
N ILE A 66 -0.96 9.68 20.10
CA ILE A 66 -1.33 9.00 21.35
C ILE A 66 -1.15 9.95 22.57
N PRO A 67 -1.89 11.08 22.64
CA PRO A 67 -1.67 12.15 23.63
C PRO A 67 -1.98 11.76 25.09
N GLU A 68 -2.77 10.71 25.31
CA GLU A 68 -3.36 10.39 26.62
C GLU A 68 -2.44 9.60 27.56
N THR A 69 -1.23 9.22 27.12
CA THR A 69 -0.30 8.38 27.91
C THR A 69 0.66 9.18 28.79
N THR A 70 0.60 10.51 28.71
CA THR A 70 1.51 11.42 29.43
C THR A 70 0.99 11.85 30.81
N ARG A 71 -0.23 11.48 31.22
CA ARG A 71 -0.80 11.86 32.53
C ARG A 71 -0.72 10.71 33.54
N SER A 72 0.23 10.84 34.47
CA SER A 72 0.50 9.87 35.54
C SER A 72 -0.73 9.48 36.38
N GLU A 73 -1.70 10.39 36.54
CA GLU A 73 -2.90 10.18 37.37
C GLU A 73 -3.87 9.14 36.78
N GLN A 74 -3.89 8.96 35.46
CA GLN A 74 -4.79 8.01 34.78
C GLN A 74 -4.18 6.60 34.72
N LEU A 75 -2.84 6.49 34.70
CA LEU A 75 -2.14 5.22 34.56
C LEU A 75 -2.41 4.27 35.73
N THR A 76 -2.53 4.79 36.95
CA THR A 76 -2.82 3.98 38.15
C THR A 76 -4.23 3.38 38.08
N ALA A 77 -5.24 4.17 37.69
CA ALA A 77 -6.62 3.70 37.55
C ALA A 77 -6.77 2.65 36.43
N ILE A 78 -6.09 2.87 35.30
CA ILE A 78 -6.06 1.97 34.15
C ILE A 78 -5.37 0.65 34.50
N ALA A 79 -4.21 0.70 35.18
CA ALA A 79 -3.47 -0.48 35.60
C ALA A 79 -4.19 -1.31 36.69
N SER A 80 -5.22 -0.74 37.33
CA SER A 80 -5.98 -1.39 38.40
C SER A 80 -7.13 -2.28 37.90
N SER A 81 -7.44 -2.27 36.60
CA SER A 81 -8.48 -3.12 36.03
C SER A 81 -8.00 -3.71 34.70
N ARG A 82 -8.14 -5.03 34.55
CA ARG A 82 -7.85 -5.73 33.30
C ARG A 82 -8.64 -5.15 32.13
N GLU A 83 -9.90 -4.81 32.35
CA GLU A 83 -10.78 -4.27 31.31
C GLU A 83 -10.30 -2.89 30.87
N LEU A 84 -10.01 -1.99 31.82
CA LEU A 84 -9.49 -0.66 31.52
C LEU A 84 -8.12 -0.72 30.83
N LEU A 85 -7.22 -1.61 31.28
CA LEU A 85 -5.93 -1.83 30.65
C LEU A 85 -6.08 -2.28 29.20
N LYS A 86 -6.95 -3.27 28.96
CA LYS A 86 -7.22 -3.80 27.63
C LYS A 86 -7.80 -2.73 26.71
N ASP A 87 -8.82 -2.01 27.16
CA ASP A 87 -9.45 -0.94 26.39
C ASP A 87 -8.43 0.16 26.05
N LYS A 88 -7.54 0.49 26.99
CA LYS A 88 -6.51 1.49 26.72
C LYS A 88 -5.48 1.02 25.70
N ILE A 89 -5.06 -0.24 25.77
CA ILE A 89 -4.15 -0.83 24.78
C ILE A 89 -4.80 -0.85 23.40
N LEU A 90 -6.09 -1.21 23.32
CA LEU A 90 -6.83 -1.18 22.06
C LEU A 90 -6.90 0.24 21.48
N ASP A 91 -7.21 1.26 22.29
CA ASP A 91 -7.21 2.67 21.85
C ASP A 91 -5.84 3.12 21.32
N ILE A 92 -4.75 2.84 22.06
CA ILE A 92 -3.39 3.19 21.63
C ILE A 92 -3.04 2.54 20.29
N LEU A 93 -3.31 1.25 20.15
CA LEU A 93 -2.98 0.49 18.96
C LEU A 93 -3.87 0.86 17.78
N ASP A 94 -5.15 1.11 18.00
CA ASP A 94 -6.07 1.55 16.95
C ASP A 94 -5.66 2.90 16.37
N ARG A 95 -5.30 3.88 17.22
CA ARG A 95 -4.76 5.18 16.77
C ARG A 95 -3.46 5.03 16.01
N THR A 96 -2.58 4.14 16.48
CA THR A 96 -1.29 3.85 15.83
C THR A 96 -1.50 3.24 14.44
N LEU A 97 -2.39 2.26 14.32
CA LEU A 97 -2.72 1.63 13.04
C LEU A 97 -3.44 2.61 12.10
N ALA A 98 -4.35 3.45 12.61
CA ALA A 98 -4.99 4.49 11.81
C ALA A 98 -3.96 5.49 11.25
N TYR A 99 -2.98 5.90 12.08
CA TYR A 99 -1.89 6.77 11.64
C TYR A 99 -1.04 6.07 10.57
N ARG A 100 -0.62 4.84 10.81
CA ARG A 100 0.08 3.99 9.83
C ARG A 100 -0.67 3.95 8.50
N ASP A 101 -1.95 3.60 8.52
CA ASP A 101 -2.76 3.42 7.32
C ASP A 101 -2.92 4.74 6.54
N SER A 102 -3.08 5.86 7.24
CA SER A 102 -3.13 7.20 6.63
C SER A 102 -1.82 7.57 5.92
N ARG A 103 -0.67 7.16 6.48
CA ARG A 103 0.66 7.38 5.88
C ARG A 103 0.96 6.39 4.77
N LEU A 104 0.53 5.13 4.89
CA LEU A 104 0.64 4.12 3.85
C LEU A 104 -0.14 4.53 2.60
N GLY A 105 -1.38 5.03 2.73
CA GLY A 105 -2.15 5.54 1.59
C GLY A 105 -1.41 6.65 0.84
N SER A 106 -0.89 7.66 1.56
CA SER A 106 -0.10 8.73 0.95
C SER A 106 1.18 8.22 0.28
N ARG A 107 1.92 7.32 0.96
CA ARG A 107 3.19 6.79 0.46
C ARG A 107 2.99 5.89 -0.77
N TYR A 108 1.95 5.06 -0.77
CA TYR A 108 1.62 4.21 -1.91
C TYR A 108 1.13 5.05 -3.10
N ALA A 109 0.32 6.09 -2.86
CA ALA A 109 -0.05 7.03 -3.91
C ALA A 109 1.18 7.68 -4.57
N ASP A 110 2.18 8.10 -3.79
CA ASP A 110 3.43 8.66 -4.33
C ASP A 110 4.30 7.61 -5.05
N VAL A 111 4.36 6.39 -4.53
CA VAL A 111 5.05 5.25 -5.17
C VAL A 111 4.41 4.93 -6.53
N ILE A 112 3.08 4.81 -6.58
CA ILE A 112 2.36 4.52 -7.81
C ILE A 112 2.45 5.68 -8.80
N ARG A 113 2.48 6.93 -8.33
CA ARG A 113 2.72 8.09 -9.19
C ARG A 113 4.08 8.00 -9.90
N ARG A 114 5.16 7.70 -9.15
CA ARG A 114 6.49 7.50 -9.74
C ARG A 114 6.53 6.32 -10.70
N ALA A 115 5.84 5.21 -10.37
CA ALA A 115 5.72 4.09 -11.28
C ALA A 115 5.01 4.48 -12.59
N CYS A 116 3.91 5.24 -12.53
CA CYS A 116 3.23 5.74 -13.72
C CYS A 116 4.12 6.65 -14.57
N SER A 117 4.86 7.58 -13.96
CA SER A 117 5.80 8.44 -14.71
C SER A 117 6.87 7.61 -15.41
N PHE A 118 7.46 6.62 -14.71
CA PHE A 118 8.43 5.71 -15.33
C PHE A 118 7.83 4.93 -16.50
N ILE A 119 6.59 4.44 -16.36
CA ILE A 119 5.87 3.77 -17.46
C ILE A 119 5.64 4.73 -18.63
N GLU A 120 5.22 5.97 -18.38
CA GLU A 120 4.96 6.99 -19.39
C GLU A 120 6.21 7.44 -20.14
N GLU A 121 7.37 7.39 -19.50
CA GLU A 121 8.65 7.70 -20.15
C GLU A 121 9.19 6.52 -20.97
N ASN A 122 8.78 5.28 -20.64
CA ASN A 122 9.37 4.06 -21.20
C ASN A 122 8.35 3.16 -21.95
N PHE A 123 7.12 3.60 -22.16
CA PHE A 123 6.05 2.75 -22.72
C PHE A 123 6.39 2.19 -24.11
N ASN A 124 7.20 2.92 -24.88
CA ASN A 124 7.67 2.55 -26.21
C ASN A 124 8.74 1.45 -26.20
N HIS A 125 9.31 1.11 -25.05
CA HIS A 125 10.27 0.01 -24.94
C HIS A 125 9.56 -1.33 -24.89
N THR A 126 9.92 -2.24 -25.81
CA THR A 126 9.22 -3.52 -25.99
C THR A 126 9.47 -4.51 -24.85
N ASP A 127 10.57 -4.33 -24.12
CA ASP A 127 11.00 -5.12 -22.99
C ASP A 127 10.53 -4.56 -21.63
N LEU A 128 9.80 -3.43 -21.63
CA LEU A 128 9.24 -2.85 -20.40
C LEU A 128 8.39 -3.89 -19.67
N SER A 129 8.88 -4.29 -18.50
CA SER A 129 8.34 -5.39 -17.71
C SER A 129 7.92 -4.92 -16.33
N LEU A 130 7.00 -5.68 -15.72
CA LEU A 130 6.55 -5.45 -14.35
C LEU A 130 7.72 -5.42 -13.36
N ASN A 131 8.72 -6.28 -13.57
CA ASN A 131 9.90 -6.36 -12.70
C ASN A 131 10.72 -5.06 -12.73
N GLN A 132 10.94 -4.47 -13.92
CA GLN A 132 11.65 -3.19 -14.05
C GLN A 132 10.91 -2.08 -13.31
N VAL A 133 9.58 -1.99 -13.47
CA VAL A 133 8.78 -0.94 -12.81
C VAL A 133 8.74 -1.14 -11.29
N ALA A 134 8.51 -2.37 -10.83
CA ALA A 134 8.49 -2.70 -9.41
C ALA A 134 9.85 -2.40 -8.75
N SER A 135 10.95 -2.77 -9.42
CA SER A 135 12.31 -2.48 -8.97
C SER A 135 12.59 -0.98 -8.92
N HIS A 136 12.14 -0.21 -9.92
CA HIS A 136 12.29 1.25 -9.97
C HIS A 136 11.68 1.94 -8.74
N VAL A 137 10.58 1.39 -8.21
CA VAL A 137 9.92 1.91 -6.99
C VAL A 137 10.25 1.11 -5.72
N SER A 138 11.25 0.22 -5.78
CA SER A 138 11.72 -0.60 -4.66
C SER A 138 10.65 -1.47 -4.02
N LEU A 139 9.75 -2.04 -4.84
CA LEU A 139 8.75 -3.02 -4.42
C LEU A 139 9.04 -4.39 -5.03
N SER A 140 8.62 -5.45 -4.34
CA SER A 140 8.54 -6.77 -4.96
C SER A 140 7.40 -6.81 -5.99
N ASN A 141 7.50 -7.72 -6.97
CA ASN A 141 6.48 -7.85 -8.03
C ASN A 141 5.08 -8.06 -7.47
N ASN A 142 4.92 -8.99 -6.51
CA ASN A 142 3.62 -9.29 -5.91
C ASN A 142 3.05 -8.08 -5.17
N HIS A 143 3.88 -7.37 -4.40
CA HIS A 143 3.43 -6.18 -3.67
C HIS A 143 3.05 -5.05 -4.62
N PHE A 144 3.84 -4.83 -5.67
CA PHE A 144 3.55 -3.86 -6.70
C PHE A 144 2.22 -4.14 -7.40
N CYS A 145 1.95 -5.39 -7.81
CA CYS A 145 0.66 -5.76 -8.43
C CYS A 145 -0.53 -5.37 -7.57
N THR A 146 -0.50 -5.74 -6.29
CA THR A 146 -1.59 -5.47 -5.34
C THR A 146 -1.81 -3.98 -5.18
N VAL A 147 -0.74 -3.23 -4.88
CA VAL A 147 -0.84 -1.78 -4.64
C VAL A 147 -1.24 -1.04 -5.92
N PHE A 148 -0.68 -1.39 -7.07
CA PHE A 148 -1.01 -0.75 -8.34
C PHE A 148 -2.47 -0.95 -8.72
N ALA A 149 -2.98 -2.17 -8.61
CA ALA A 149 -4.39 -2.47 -8.90
C ALA A 149 -5.35 -1.77 -7.93
N GLN A 150 -4.99 -1.71 -6.64
CA GLN A 150 -5.78 -1.00 -5.63
C GLN A 150 -5.85 0.50 -5.91
N GLU A 151 -4.72 1.12 -6.29
CA GLU A 151 -4.64 2.58 -6.52
C GLU A 151 -5.17 3.01 -7.89
N LYS A 152 -5.02 2.18 -8.93
CA LYS A 152 -5.43 2.53 -10.32
C LYS A 152 -6.74 1.91 -10.77
N GLY A 153 -7.23 0.88 -10.06
CA GLY A 153 -8.40 0.11 -10.46
C GLY A 153 -8.17 -0.79 -11.69
N GLU A 154 -6.93 -0.90 -12.17
CA GLU A 154 -6.52 -1.74 -13.29
C GLU A 154 -5.13 -2.31 -13.04
N THR A 155 -4.81 -3.44 -13.68
CA THR A 155 -3.48 -4.06 -13.58
C THR A 155 -2.43 -3.26 -14.36
N PHE A 156 -1.16 -3.50 -14.04
CA PHE A 156 -0.03 -2.93 -14.78
C PHE A 156 -0.11 -3.17 -16.30
N ILE A 157 -0.48 -4.39 -16.72
CA ILE A 157 -0.55 -4.77 -18.14
C ILE A 157 -1.69 -4.04 -18.84
N GLU A 158 -2.83 -3.89 -18.18
CA GLU A 158 -3.97 -3.12 -18.69
C GLU A 158 -3.62 -1.64 -18.83
N TYR A 159 -3.00 -1.04 -17.80
CA TYR A 159 -2.52 0.34 -17.84
C TYR A 159 -1.55 0.58 -19.01
N LEU A 160 -0.52 -0.26 -19.14
CA LEU A 160 0.47 -0.14 -20.20
C LEU A 160 -0.18 -0.31 -21.59
N THR A 161 -1.07 -1.29 -21.73
CA THR A 161 -1.80 -1.51 -23.00
C THR A 161 -2.65 -0.30 -23.37
N ARG A 162 -3.42 0.23 -22.42
CA ARG A 162 -4.25 1.42 -22.61
C ARG A 162 -3.41 2.63 -23.01
N LEU A 163 -2.28 2.85 -22.35
CA LEU A 163 -1.34 3.92 -22.68
C LEU A 163 -0.80 3.79 -24.11
N ARG A 164 -0.32 2.61 -24.50
CA ARG A 164 0.20 2.34 -25.85
C ARG A 164 -0.87 2.53 -26.94
N VAL A 165 -2.08 2.05 -26.71
CA VAL A 165 -3.21 2.20 -27.65
C VAL A 165 -3.62 3.66 -27.79
N ASN A 166 -3.64 4.43 -26.70
CA ASN A 166 -3.92 5.87 -26.75
C ASN A 166 -2.87 6.61 -27.57
N LYS A 167 -1.58 6.33 -27.32
CA LYS A 167 -0.46 6.92 -28.09
C LYS A 167 -0.50 6.52 -29.57
N ALA A 168 -0.87 5.28 -29.88
CA ALA A 168 -1.06 4.85 -31.25
C ALA A 168 -2.22 5.58 -31.93
N SER A 169 -3.32 5.81 -31.21
CA SER A 169 -4.48 6.57 -31.70
C SER A 169 -4.11 8.03 -32.02
N GLU A 170 -3.30 8.66 -31.17
CA GLU A 170 -2.74 9.99 -31.42
C GLU A 170 -1.89 10.02 -32.70
N LEU A 171 -0.97 9.06 -32.86
CA LEU A 171 -0.09 8.95 -34.04
C LEU A 171 -0.85 8.64 -35.32
N LEU A 172 -1.89 7.81 -35.26
CA LEU A 172 -2.73 7.47 -36.42
C LEU A 172 -3.44 8.70 -37.00
N LYS A 173 -3.82 9.65 -36.13
CA LYS A 173 -4.53 10.88 -36.48
C LYS A 173 -3.62 12.04 -36.87
N SER A 174 -2.44 12.11 -36.27
CA SER A 174 -1.52 13.25 -36.43
C SER A 174 -0.40 13.02 -37.45
N THR A 175 -0.21 11.79 -37.93
CA THR A 175 0.92 11.44 -38.80
C THR A 175 0.50 10.55 -39.97
N GLN A 176 1.36 10.45 -40.99
CA GLN A 176 1.24 9.52 -42.10
C GLN A 176 1.99 8.20 -41.91
N MET A 177 2.53 7.94 -40.71
CA MET A 177 3.26 6.70 -40.41
C MET A 177 2.41 5.46 -40.73
N LEU A 178 3.03 4.41 -41.24
CA LEU A 178 2.34 3.14 -41.47
C LEU A 178 1.93 2.52 -40.13
N SER A 179 0.83 1.74 -40.11
CA SER A 179 0.38 1.08 -38.88
C SER A 179 1.44 0.14 -38.28
N SER A 180 2.31 -0.44 -39.12
CA SER A 180 3.46 -1.21 -38.68
C SER A 180 4.52 -0.36 -37.98
N GLU A 181 4.84 0.82 -38.51
CA GLU A 181 5.78 1.76 -37.90
C GLU A 181 5.26 2.28 -36.55
N ILE A 182 3.95 2.57 -36.48
CA ILE A 182 3.29 2.96 -35.23
C ILE A 182 3.36 1.84 -34.19
N ALA A 183 3.18 0.57 -34.60
CA ALA A 183 3.29 -0.57 -33.70
C ALA A 183 4.65 -0.58 -32.97
N TYR A 184 5.75 -0.44 -33.74
CA TYR A 184 7.10 -0.35 -33.19
C TYR A 184 7.29 0.89 -32.34
N ALA A 185 6.80 2.04 -32.78
CA ALA A 185 6.94 3.31 -32.07
C ALA A 185 6.25 3.32 -30.69
N VAL A 186 5.19 2.54 -30.51
CA VAL A 186 4.47 2.42 -29.23
C VAL A 186 4.86 1.17 -28.43
N GLY A 187 5.90 0.44 -28.85
CA GLY A 187 6.48 -0.64 -28.06
C GLY A 187 5.93 -2.05 -28.32
N TYR A 188 5.37 -2.30 -29.51
CA TYR A 188 5.06 -3.65 -29.98
C TYR A 188 6.09 -4.12 -31.02
N ASN A 189 6.64 -5.32 -30.83
CA ASN A 189 7.55 -5.95 -31.81
C ASN A 189 6.82 -6.69 -32.94
N ASP A 190 5.50 -6.86 -32.82
CA ASP A 190 4.67 -7.56 -33.79
C ASP A 190 3.49 -6.65 -34.21
N PRO A 191 3.52 -6.09 -35.44
CA PRO A 191 2.43 -5.31 -36.00
C PRO A 191 1.08 -6.04 -36.10
N HIS A 192 1.07 -7.36 -36.29
CA HIS A 192 -0.16 -8.15 -36.33
C HIS A 192 -0.77 -8.25 -34.93
N TYR A 193 0.05 -8.53 -33.92
CA TYR A 193 -0.40 -8.53 -32.53
C TYR A 193 -0.90 -7.15 -32.08
N PHE A 194 -0.17 -6.08 -32.43
CA PHE A 194 -0.62 -4.71 -32.20
C PHE A 194 -2.00 -4.46 -32.82
N SER A 195 -2.21 -4.85 -34.08
CA SER A 195 -3.49 -4.63 -34.78
C SER A 195 -4.65 -5.35 -34.08
N TYR A 196 -4.41 -6.56 -33.57
CA TYR A 196 -5.37 -7.30 -32.76
C TYR A 196 -5.69 -6.59 -31.44
N ILE A 197 -4.67 -6.16 -30.70
CA ILE A 197 -4.83 -5.46 -29.42
C ILE A 197 -5.53 -4.10 -29.60
N PHE A 198 -5.15 -3.34 -30.63
CA PHE A 198 -5.78 -2.06 -30.96
C PHE A 198 -7.26 -2.27 -31.27
N LYS A 199 -7.62 -3.22 -32.15
CA LYS A 199 -9.01 -3.53 -32.46
C LYS A 199 -9.80 -3.95 -31.22
N LYS A 200 -9.20 -4.76 -30.34
CA LYS A 200 -9.84 -5.19 -29.09
C LYS A 200 -10.19 -4.02 -28.17
N ASN A 201 -9.31 -3.01 -28.09
CA ASN A 201 -9.49 -1.87 -27.18
C ASN A 201 -10.30 -0.72 -27.79
N VAL A 202 -10.19 -0.50 -29.10
CA VAL A 202 -10.81 0.65 -29.81
C VAL A 202 -12.09 0.25 -30.56
N GLY A 203 -12.29 -1.05 -30.81
CA GLY A 203 -13.44 -1.59 -31.54
C GLY A 203 -13.24 -1.73 -33.05
N MET A 204 -12.17 -1.16 -33.59
CA MET A 204 -11.87 -1.20 -35.04
C MET A 204 -10.36 -1.30 -35.32
N PRO A 205 -9.95 -1.83 -36.49
CA PRO A 205 -8.55 -1.90 -36.89
C PRO A 205 -7.88 -0.52 -37.01
N PRO A 206 -6.55 -0.41 -36.81
CA PRO A 206 -5.80 0.84 -36.96
C PRO A 206 -6.02 1.57 -38.28
N ARG A 207 -6.11 0.83 -39.39
CA ARG A 207 -6.34 1.38 -40.73
C ARG A 207 -7.71 2.06 -40.84
N ASP A 208 -8.74 1.40 -40.32
CA ASP A 208 -10.10 1.92 -40.38
C ASP A 208 -10.25 3.13 -39.44
N TYR A 209 -9.59 3.09 -38.28
CA TYR A 209 -9.53 4.21 -37.35
C TYR A 209 -8.93 5.48 -37.98
N ARG A 210 -7.86 5.34 -38.78
CA ARG A 210 -7.27 6.46 -39.53
C ARG A 210 -8.25 7.06 -40.54
N ASN A 211 -9.00 6.23 -41.26
CA ASN A 211 -9.91 6.71 -42.31
C ASN A 211 -11.14 7.45 -41.76
N GLN A 212 -11.39 7.40 -40.45
CA GLN A 212 -12.48 8.11 -39.78
C GLN A 212 -12.07 9.46 -39.18
N ALA A 213 -10.78 9.71 -39.04
CA ALA A 213 -10.23 10.93 -38.45
C ALA A 213 -9.99 12.00 -39.51
#